data_AF-A0A5C7P9S2-F1
#
_entry.id   AF-A0A5C7P9S2-F1
#
_cell.length_a   1.000
_cell.length_b   1.000
_cell.length_c   1.000
_cell.angle_alpha   90.00
_cell.angle_beta   90.00
_cell.angle_gamma   90.00
#
_symmetry.space_group_name_H-M   'P 1'
#
loop_
_entity.id
_entity.type
_entity.pdbx_description
1 polymer ?
#
loop_
_entity_poly.entity_id
_entity_poly.type
_entity_poly.pdbx_seq_one_letter_code
_entity_poly.pdbx_strand_id
1 'polypeptide(L)'
;MSTHLWSLARPAQDRDQTDTQTMFGWVSATDGSKWLEVDTDFSILIHPNAELDGIADILQPWIDSGHLPAETSAQLAAFVESKRGQSLTVYDAFPPFFKEASKTREEMQNLGLLATPTL
;
A
#
# COMPACT_ATOMS: atom_id res chain seq x y z
N MET A 1 -5.49 10.19 4.48
CA MET A 1 -4.23 9.40 4.38
C MET A 1 -4.22 8.71 3.03
N SER A 2 -3.49 9.21 2.02
CA SER A 2 -3.10 8.42 0.83
C SER A 2 -2.10 9.10 -0.11
N THR A 3 -1.87 10.41 -0.03
CA THR A 3 -1.02 11.13 -1.00
C THR A 3 0.49 10.85 -0.90
N HIS A 4 1.01 10.40 0.25
CA HIS A 4 2.47 10.27 0.45
C HIS A 4 3.06 8.92 0.03
N LEU A 5 2.26 7.86 -0.09
CA LEU A 5 2.71 6.58 -0.66
C LEU A 5 3.22 6.79 -2.11
N TRP A 6 2.73 7.86 -2.75
CA TRP A 6 2.95 8.19 -4.14
C TRP A 6 3.81 9.42 -4.44
N SER A 7 4.40 10.02 -3.41
CA SER A 7 5.56 10.91 -3.62
C SER A 7 6.71 10.22 -4.40
N LEU A 8 6.70 8.89 -4.38
CA LEU A 8 7.64 7.96 -4.99
C LEU A 8 7.35 7.62 -6.47
N ALA A 9 6.15 7.90 -7.00
CA ALA A 9 5.78 7.56 -8.39
C ALA A 9 6.45 8.44 -9.42
N ARG A 10 6.36 9.75 -9.15
CA ARG A 10 6.54 10.83 -10.10
C ARG A 10 7.04 12.08 -9.38
N PRO A 11 7.85 12.92 -10.05
CA PRO A 11 8.26 14.22 -9.53
C PRO A 11 7.03 15.04 -9.11
N ALA A 12 7.18 15.90 -8.09
CA ALA A 12 6.07 16.68 -7.53
C ALA A 12 5.25 17.47 -8.56
N GLN A 13 5.90 17.89 -9.66
CA GLN A 13 5.28 18.62 -10.78
C GLN A 13 4.40 17.76 -11.71
N ASP A 14 4.53 16.42 -11.67
CA ASP A 14 3.88 15.48 -12.58
C ASP A 14 2.83 14.59 -11.88
N ARG A 15 2.49 14.92 -10.63
CA ARG A 15 1.52 14.18 -9.79
C ARG A 15 0.09 14.63 -10.10
N ASP A 16 -0.84 13.70 -10.27
CA ASP A 16 -2.28 13.99 -10.36
C ASP A 16 -2.99 13.64 -9.02
N GLN A 17 -4.01 14.40 -8.65
CA GLN A 17 -4.76 14.15 -7.39
C GLN A 17 -5.56 12.83 -7.41
N THR A 18 -5.82 12.27 -8.58
CA THR A 18 -6.58 11.02 -8.77
C THR A 18 -5.72 9.76 -8.81
N ASP A 19 -4.38 9.89 -8.85
CA ASP A 19 -3.43 8.77 -8.90
C ASP A 19 -3.57 7.78 -7.72
N THR A 20 -4.22 8.21 -6.62
CA THR A 20 -4.46 7.38 -5.42
C THR A 20 -5.84 6.72 -5.36
N GLN A 21 -6.80 7.15 -6.18
CA GLN A 21 -8.19 6.69 -6.09
C GLN A 21 -8.43 5.36 -6.79
N THR A 22 -7.56 4.98 -7.74
CA THR A 22 -7.65 3.71 -8.46
C THR A 22 -7.01 2.54 -7.73
N MET A 23 -6.16 2.80 -6.73
CA MET A 23 -5.35 1.77 -6.08
C MET A 23 -6.01 1.16 -4.85
N PHE A 24 -6.82 1.95 -4.13
CA PHE A 24 -7.40 1.56 -2.86
C PHE A 24 -8.92 1.58 -2.93
N GLY A 25 -9.50 0.39 -2.96
CA GLY A 25 -10.92 0.18 -2.78
C GLY A 25 -11.28 0.11 -1.29
N TRP A 26 -12.56 0.21 -0.99
CA TRP A 26 -13.08 -0.11 0.34
C TRP A 26 -14.16 -1.15 0.20
N VAL A 27 -14.06 -2.19 1.01
CA VAL A 27 -15.08 -3.22 1.14
C VAL A 27 -15.75 -3.05 2.48
N SER A 28 -17.08 -2.94 2.47
CA SER A 28 -17.89 -3.08 3.68
C SER A 28 -18.29 -4.54 3.79
N ALA A 29 -17.83 -5.21 4.85
CA ALA A 29 -18.18 -6.58 5.14
C ALA A 29 -19.63 -6.69 5.64
N THR A 30 -20.18 -7.90 5.59
CA THR A 30 -21.53 -8.23 6.05
C THR A 30 -21.78 -7.94 7.53
N ASP A 31 -20.72 -7.97 8.35
CA ASP A 31 -20.74 -7.64 9.77
C ASP A 31 -20.63 -6.13 10.06
N GLY A 32 -20.53 -5.31 9.01
CA GLY A 32 -20.38 -3.85 9.10
C GLY A 32 -18.94 -3.37 9.26
N SER A 33 -17.94 -4.26 9.34
CA SER A 33 -16.53 -3.88 9.35
C SER A 33 -16.10 -3.32 8.00
N LYS A 34 -15.14 -2.39 7.99
CA LYS A 34 -14.59 -1.78 6.78
C LYS A 34 -13.16 -2.24 6.56
N TRP A 35 -12.90 -2.76 5.36
CA TRP A 35 -11.60 -3.28 4.96
C TRP A 35 -11.09 -2.47 3.77
N LEU A 36 -9.78 -2.18 3.79
CA LEU A 36 -9.08 -1.63 2.63
C LEU A 36 -8.88 -2.76 1.62
N GLU A 37 -9.32 -2.55 0.40
CA GLU A 37 -9.05 -3.45 -0.72
C GLU A 37 -7.82 -2.94 -1.48
N VAL A 38 -6.85 -3.83 -1.67
CA VAL A 38 -5.58 -3.53 -2.35
C VAL A 38 -5.42 -4.54 -3.48
N ASP A 39 -5.21 -4.05 -4.70
CA ASP A 39 -4.82 -4.87 -5.83
C ASP A 39 -3.35 -5.30 -5.68
N THR A 40 -3.12 -6.61 -5.57
CA THR A 40 -1.79 -7.18 -5.34
C THR A 40 -0.92 -7.20 -6.59
N ASP A 41 -1.51 -7.04 -7.77
CA ASP A 41 -0.80 -7.05 -9.06
C ASP A 41 -0.60 -5.63 -9.62
N PHE A 42 -1.18 -4.62 -8.97
CA PHE A 42 -1.08 -3.24 -9.38
C PHE A 42 0.39 -2.78 -9.42
N SER A 43 0.81 -2.43 -10.64
CA SER A 43 2.19 -2.16 -10.99
C SER A 43 2.35 -0.74 -11.49
N ILE A 44 3.46 -0.14 -11.11
CA ILE A 44 3.72 1.28 -11.26
C ILE A 44 5.15 1.52 -11.73
N LEU A 45 5.36 2.50 -12.61
CA LEU A 45 6.72 2.90 -12.98
C LEU A 45 7.28 3.85 -11.92
N ILE A 46 8.42 3.51 -11.32
CA ILE A 46 9.12 4.38 -10.39
C ILE A 46 9.96 5.36 -11.18
N HIS A 47 9.72 6.66 -11.00
CA HIS A 47 10.52 7.69 -11.64
C HIS A 47 12.00 7.61 -11.23
N PRO A 48 12.97 7.88 -12.13
CA PRO A 48 14.40 7.86 -11.79
C PRO A 48 14.81 8.75 -10.61
N ASN A 49 14.04 9.82 -10.36
CA ASN A 49 14.25 10.77 -9.27
C ASN A 49 13.20 10.64 -8.15
N ALA A 50 12.63 9.44 -7.96
CA ALA A 50 11.67 9.20 -6.89
C ALA A 50 12.28 9.43 -5.50
N GLU A 51 11.53 10.10 -4.62
CA GLU A 51 11.89 10.39 -3.23
C GLU A 51 10.82 9.86 -2.27
N LEU A 52 11.24 9.41 -1.08
CA LEU A 52 10.38 8.76 -0.07
C LEU A 52 9.43 9.69 0.68
N ASP A 53 9.29 10.91 0.21
CA ASP A 53 8.80 12.04 0.99
C ASP A 53 7.37 11.80 1.53
N GLY A 54 7.24 11.82 2.86
CA GLY A 54 6.02 11.65 3.62
C GLY A 54 5.55 10.22 3.92
N ILE A 55 6.09 9.17 3.29
CA ILE A 55 5.71 7.79 3.69
C ILE A 55 6.34 7.42 5.04
N ALA A 56 7.55 7.94 5.31
CA ALA A 56 8.21 7.78 6.59
C ALA A 56 7.34 8.37 7.71
N ASP A 57 6.74 9.54 7.50
CA ASP A 57 5.84 10.18 8.47
C ASP A 57 4.56 9.37 8.72
N ILE A 58 4.05 8.66 7.70
CA ILE A 58 2.91 7.75 7.85
C ILE A 58 3.27 6.51 8.68
N LEU A 59 4.48 5.98 8.48
CA LEU A 59 4.94 4.76 9.15
C LEU A 59 5.49 5.03 10.56
N GLN A 60 5.96 6.25 10.83
CA GLN A 60 6.61 6.61 12.09
C GLN A 60 5.77 6.30 13.34
N PRO A 61 4.45 6.58 13.40
CA PRO A 61 3.65 6.23 14.58
C PRO A 61 3.61 4.73 14.88
N TRP A 62 3.67 3.89 13.85
CA TRP A 62 3.68 2.42 13.98
C TRP A 62 5.06 1.89 14.37
N ILE A 63 6.12 2.59 13.96
CA ILE A 63 7.49 2.32 14.42
C ILE A 63 7.60 2.69 15.90
N ASP A 64 7.15 3.89 16.28
CA ASP A 64 7.22 4.39 17.66
C ASP A 64 6.40 3.52 18.63
N SER A 65 5.28 2.95 18.16
CA SER A 65 4.45 2.02 18.94
C SER A 65 4.99 0.59 18.97
N GLY A 66 6.10 0.29 18.28
CA GLY A 66 6.71 -1.04 18.21
C GLY A 66 5.98 -2.05 17.33
N HIS A 67 5.03 -1.61 16.48
CA HIS A 67 4.34 -2.48 15.53
C HIS A 67 5.16 -2.71 14.24
N LEU A 68 6.04 -1.77 13.89
CA LEU A 68 6.98 -1.90 12.79
C LEU A 68 8.43 -1.84 13.31
N PRO A 69 9.38 -2.57 12.69
CA PRO A 69 10.80 -2.41 12.98
C PRO A 69 11.28 -0.97 12.78
N ALA A 70 12.22 -0.50 13.60
CA ALA A 70 12.80 0.84 13.50
C ALA A 70 13.41 1.14 12.12
N GLU A 71 13.96 0.11 11.46
CA GLU A 71 14.60 0.21 10.14
C GLU A 71 13.59 0.22 8.97
N THR A 72 12.29 0.12 9.23
CA THR A 72 11.26 -0.02 8.17
C THR A 72 11.33 1.09 7.13
N SER A 73 11.44 2.34 7.58
CA SER A 73 11.54 3.51 6.69
C SER A 73 12.82 3.47 5.83
N ALA A 74 13.95 3.05 6.41
CA ALA A 74 15.23 2.94 5.72
C ALA A 74 15.23 1.79 4.69
N GLN A 75 14.63 0.65 5.02
CA GLN A 75 14.48 -0.48 4.11
C GLN A 75 13.58 -0.13 2.92
N LEU A 76 12.48 0.57 3.18
CA LEU A 76 11.59 1.05 2.14
C LEU A 76 12.29 2.06 1.22
N ALA A 77 13.12 2.95 1.80
CA ALA A 77 13.96 3.88 1.04
C ALA A 77 14.89 3.15 0.07
N ALA A 78 15.66 2.19 0.58
CA ALA A 78 16.58 1.41 -0.22
C ALA A 78 15.85 0.60 -1.30
N PHE A 79 14.67 0.06 -0.98
CA PHE A 79 13.88 -0.70 -1.93
C PHE A 79 13.40 0.16 -3.09
N VAL A 80 12.83 1.34 -2.84
CA VAL A 80 12.37 2.21 -3.93
C VAL A 80 13.53 2.77 -4.74
N GLU A 81 14.65 3.11 -4.09
CA GLU A 81 15.86 3.52 -4.81
C GLU A 81 16.34 2.42 -5.78
N SER A 82 16.31 1.15 -5.37
CA SER A 82 16.69 0.02 -6.23
C SER A 82 15.77 -0.19 -7.45
N LYS A 83 14.55 0.37 -7.40
CA LYS A 83 13.52 0.23 -8.43
C LYS A 83 13.33 1.47 -9.29
N ARG A 84 14.12 2.52 -9.07
CA ARG A 84 14.12 3.73 -9.93
C ARG A 84 14.31 3.37 -11.41
N GLY A 85 13.44 3.92 -12.26
CA GLY A 85 13.39 3.64 -13.70
C GLY A 85 12.80 2.27 -14.07
N GLN A 86 12.29 1.51 -13.10
CA GLN A 86 11.71 0.17 -13.30
C GLN A 86 10.26 0.13 -12.84
N SER A 87 9.55 -0.91 -13.29
CA SER A 87 8.23 -1.24 -12.77
C SER A 87 8.34 -1.87 -11.38
N LEU A 88 7.49 -1.44 -10.46
CA LEU A 88 7.34 -1.99 -9.13
C LEU A 88 5.88 -2.42 -8.93
N THR A 89 5.66 -3.64 -8.45
CA THR A 89 4.36 -4.03 -7.90
C THR A 89 4.24 -3.43 -6.50
N VAL A 90 3.22 -2.61 -6.26
CA VAL A 90 3.16 -1.83 -5.00
C VAL A 90 3.05 -2.74 -3.79
N TYR A 91 2.33 -3.85 -3.92
CA TYR A 91 2.19 -4.84 -2.85
C TYR A 91 3.54 -5.41 -2.39
N ASP A 92 4.55 -5.50 -3.26
CA ASP A 92 5.89 -5.95 -2.86
C ASP A 92 6.55 -4.98 -1.87
N ALA A 93 6.23 -3.69 -1.96
CA ALA A 93 6.72 -2.65 -1.07
C ALA A 93 6.01 -2.61 0.29
N PHE A 94 4.89 -3.32 0.47
CA PHE A 94 4.15 -3.29 1.73
C PHE A 94 4.93 -3.97 2.85
N PRO A 95 5.06 -3.35 4.04
CA PRO A 95 5.69 -3.98 5.20
C PRO A 95 5.02 -5.31 5.57
N PRO A 96 5.78 -6.34 6.01
CA PRO A 96 5.25 -7.65 6.36
C PRO A 96 4.07 -7.62 7.33
N PHE A 97 4.11 -6.73 8.34
CA PHE A 97 3.03 -6.52 9.29
C PHE A 97 1.66 -6.30 8.62
N PHE A 98 1.60 -5.48 7.58
CA PHE A 98 0.34 -5.22 6.86
C PHE A 98 -0.11 -6.43 6.03
N LYS A 99 0.84 -7.20 5.48
CA LYS A 99 0.55 -8.43 4.74
C LYS A 99 -0.02 -9.50 5.67
N GLU A 100 0.56 -9.67 6.86
CA GLU A 100 0.09 -10.60 7.89
C GLU A 100 -1.29 -10.22 8.45
N ALA A 101 -1.61 -8.93 8.50
CA ALA A 101 -2.93 -8.43 8.92
C ALA A 101 -3.98 -8.46 7.79
N SER A 102 -3.60 -8.83 6.57
CA SER A 102 -4.50 -8.85 5.41
C SER A 102 -5.21 -10.20 5.25
N LYS A 103 -6.28 -10.22 4.44
CA LYS A 103 -7.00 -11.43 4.06
C LYS A 103 -7.27 -11.41 2.56
N THR A 104 -7.16 -12.57 1.94
CA THR A 104 -7.63 -12.78 0.57
C THR A 104 -9.15 -12.70 0.51
N ARG A 105 -9.67 -12.43 -0.70
CA ARG A 105 -11.13 -12.42 -0.93
C ARG A 105 -11.77 -13.77 -0.60
N GLU A 106 -11.08 -14.87 -0.90
CA GLU A 106 -11.50 -16.22 -0.57
C GLU A 106 -11.60 -16.44 0.95
N GLU A 107 -10.59 -16.03 1.72
CA GLU A 107 -10.64 -16.11 3.19
C GLU A 107 -11.78 -15.27 3.77
N MET A 108 -12.01 -14.06 3.24
CA MET A 108 -13.14 -13.24 3.68
C MET A 108 -14.50 -13.87 3.36
N GLN A 109 -14.64 -14.58 2.23
CA GLN A 109 -15.85 -15.35 1.92
C GLN A 109 -16.02 -16.55 2.84
N ASN A 110 -14.95 -17.29 3.11
CA ASN A 110 -14.96 -18.43 4.03
C ASN A 110 -15.32 -18.01 5.48
N LEU A 111 -14.96 -16.78 5.87
CA LEU A 111 -15.36 -16.17 7.14
C LEU A 111 -16.77 -15.58 7.13
N GLY A 112 -17.49 -15.63 5.99
CA GLY A 112 -18.81 -15.03 5.84
C GLY A 112 -18.83 -13.50 5.81
N LEU A 113 -17.66 -12.86 5.76
CA LEU A 113 -17.48 -11.40 5.72
C LEU A 113 -17.81 -10.81 4.35
N LEU A 114 -17.63 -11.60 3.30
CA LEU A 114 -18.05 -11.28 1.94
C LEU A 114 -19.11 -12.26 1.45
N ALA A 115 -20.10 -11.77 0.72
CA ALA A 115 -21.04 -12.63 0.04
C ALA A 115 -20.29 -13.48 -1.01
N THR A 116 -20.58 -14.77 -1.05
CA THR A 116 -20.12 -15.65 -2.13
C THR A 116 -20.76 -15.16 -3.44
N PRO A 117 -20.00 -14.87 -4.50
CA PRO A 117 -20.60 -14.49 -5.76
C PRO A 117 -21.52 -15.63 -6.23
N THR A 118 -22.79 -15.28 -6.46
CA THR A 118 -23.75 -16.21 -7.05
C THR A 118 -23.33 -16.40 -8.50
N LEU A 119 -22.96 -17.64 -8.86
CA LEU A 119 -22.73 -18.05 -10.24
C LEU A 119 -23.97 -17.83 -11.12
#